data_AF-A0A2K3KIJ8-F1
#
_entry.id   AF-A0A2K3KIJ8-F1
#
_cell.length_a   1.000
_cell.length_b   1.000
_cell.length_c   1.000
_cell.angle_alpha   90.00
_cell.angle_beta   90.00
_cell.angle_gamma   90.00
#
_symmetry.space_group_name_H-M   'P 1'
#
loop_
_entity.id
_entity.type
_entity.pdbx_description
1 polymer ?
#
loop_
_entity_poly.entity_id
_entity_poly.type
_entity_poly.pdbx_seq_one_letter_code
_entity_poly.pdbx_strand_id
1 'polypeptide(L)' 'MQRFTEKIVGMMKSEHLFESQGGPIILSQIENEFGPQSKIQGASGQNYVNWAAKMAVEMGTGVPWIMCKEDDAPDPV' A
#
# COMPACT_ATOMS: atom_id res chain seq x y z
N MET A 1 3.43 -10.92 3.59
CA MET A 1 3.10 -9.48 3.54
C MET A 1 1.60 -9.26 3.67
N GLN A 2 0.78 -9.65 2.67
CA GLN A 2 -0.70 -9.48 2.66
C GLN A 2 -1.41 -9.77 3.99
N ARG A 3 -1.34 -11.01 4.52
CA ARG A 3 -2.03 -11.38 5.77
C ARG A 3 -1.74 -10.44 6.96
N PHE A 4 -0.52 -9.95 7.08
CA PHE A 4 -0.15 -9.04 8.15
C PHE A 4 -0.69 -7.63 7.89
N THR A 5 -0.54 -7.13 6.67
CA THR A 5 -1.12 -5.85 6.26
C THR A 5 -2.64 -5.83 6.43
N GLU A 6 -3.34 -6.90 6.06
CA GLU A 6 -4.79 -7.08 6.28
C GLU A 6 -5.15 -7.02 7.75
N LYS A 7 -4.35 -7.66 8.62
CA LYS A 7 -4.55 -7.61 10.07
C LYS A 7 -4.43 -6.17 10.59
N ILE A 8 -3.42 -5.42 10.16
CA ILE A 8 -3.21 -4.04 10.60
C ILE A 8 -4.33 -3.14 10.09
N VAL A 9 -4.66 -3.19 8.79
CA VAL A 9 -5.77 -2.40 8.23
C VAL A 9 -7.09 -2.75 8.91
N GLY A 10 -7.34 -4.04 9.17
CA GLY A 10 -8.51 -4.49 9.90
C GLY A 10 -8.58 -3.92 11.32
N MET A 11 -7.46 -3.91 12.06
CA MET A 11 -7.38 -3.29 13.38
C MET A 11 -7.60 -1.78 13.34
N MET A 12 -7.04 -1.07 12.35
CA MET A 12 -7.25 0.38 12.23
C MET A 12 -8.71 0.70 11.88
N LYS A 13 -9.34 -0.13 11.04
CA LYS A 13 -10.76 -0.02 10.71
C LYS A 13 -11.68 -0.26 11.90
N SER A 14 -11.37 -1.26 12.74
CA SER A 14 -12.19 -1.58 13.92
C SER A 14 -12.18 -0.47 14.97
N GLU A 15 -11.10 0.30 15.04
CA GLU A 15 -10.95 1.45 15.95
C GLU A 15 -11.30 2.79 15.28
N HIS A 16 -11.89 2.78 14.07
CA HIS A 16 -12.28 3.98 13.31
C HIS A 16 -11.13 4.98 13.11
N LEU A 17 -9.91 4.48 12.85
CA LEU A 17 -8.71 5.33 12.80
C LEU A 17 -8.43 5.95 11.44
N PHE A 18 -9.04 5.48 10.36
CA PHE A 18 -8.92 6.14 9.05
C PHE A 18 -9.75 7.42 9.00
N GLU A 19 -9.25 8.45 8.30
CA GLU A 19 -9.95 9.73 8.14
C GLU A 19 -11.33 9.57 7.50
N SER A 20 -11.46 8.63 6.57
CA SER A 20 -12.73 8.19 5.99
C SER A 20 -13.78 7.70 7.02
N GLN A 21 -13.33 7.36 8.23
CA GLN A 21 -14.15 6.94 9.38
C GLN A 21 -14.19 7.99 10.50
N GLY A 22 -13.61 9.18 10.29
CA GLY A 22 -13.48 10.25 11.29
C GLY A 22 -12.20 10.18 12.14
N GLY A 23 -11.28 9.27 11.82
CA GLY A 23 -10.02 9.09 12.54
C GLY A 23 -8.85 9.93 12.01
N PRO A 24 -7.65 9.81 12.62
CA PRO A 24 -6.50 10.65 12.27
C PRO A 24 -5.64 10.15 11.11
N ILE A 25 -5.81 8.92 10.61
CA ILE A 25 -4.96 8.34 9.56
C ILE A 25 -5.43 8.83 8.19
N ILE A 26 -4.64 9.72 7.57
CA ILE A 26 -4.95 10.37 6.28
C ILE A 26 -4.28 9.72 5.06
N LEU A 27 -3.31 8.83 5.26
CA LEU A 27 -2.64 8.08 4.19
C LEU A 27 -1.98 6.82 4.76
N SER A 28 -1.63 5.86 3.91
CA SER A 28 -0.86 4.67 4.29
C SER A 28 0.19 4.37 3.25
N GLN A 29 1.36 3.88 3.67
CA GLN A 29 2.41 3.47 2.73
C GLN A 29 2.42 1.94 2.61
N ILE A 30 2.51 1.44 1.37
CA ILE A 30 2.83 0.04 1.10
C ILE A 30 4.24 -0.04 0.54
N GLU A 31 5.01 -1.05 0.97
CA GLU A 31 6.46 -1.14 0.68
C GLU A 31 7.28 0.07 1.19
N ASN A 32 8.60 0.02 0.99
CA ASN A 32 9.48 1.16 1.28
C ASN A 32 10.71 1.15 0.39
N GLU A 33 10.85 2.17 -0.46
CA GLU A 33 12.01 2.36 -1.34
C GLU A 33 12.32 1.15 -2.23
N PHE A 34 11.29 0.45 -2.71
CA PHE A 34 11.48 -0.78 -3.48
C PHE A 34 11.87 -0.53 -4.95
N GLY A 35 11.65 0.67 -5.51
CA GLY A 35 11.91 0.96 -6.92
C GLY A 35 13.32 0.61 -7.41
N PRO A 36 14.41 0.97 -6.70
CA PRO A 36 15.76 0.53 -7.06
C PRO A 36 15.90 -1.00 -7.12
N GLN A 37 15.25 -1.70 -6.19
CA GLN A 37 15.28 -3.15 -6.10
C GLN A 37 14.39 -3.82 -7.17
N SER A 38 13.26 -3.20 -7.52
CA SER A 38 12.41 -3.60 -8.63
C SER A 38 13.19 -3.57 -9.94
N LYS A 39 13.94 -2.49 -10.21
CA LYS A 39 14.79 -2.32 -11.39
C LYS A 39 15.86 -3.41 -11.51
N ILE A 40 16.48 -3.81 -10.39
CA ILE A 40 17.48 -4.92 -10.37
C ILE A 40 16.81 -6.26 -10.68
N GLN A 41 15.61 -6.49 -10.17
CA GLN A 41 14.86 -7.73 -10.37
C GLN A 41 14.13 -7.81 -11.72
N GLY A 42 14.03 -6.69 -12.45
CA GLY A 42 13.34 -6.63 -13.73
C GLY A 42 11.87 -7.03 -13.62
N ALA A 43 11.42 -7.94 -14.48
CA ALA A 43 10.00 -8.31 -14.59
C ALA A 43 9.40 -8.87 -13.29
N SER A 44 10.16 -9.61 -12.48
CA SER A 44 9.63 -10.11 -11.19
C SER A 44 9.44 -9.00 -10.16
N GLY A 45 10.33 -7.99 -10.17
CA GLY A 45 10.22 -6.79 -9.37
C GLY A 45 8.96 -5.99 -9.73
N GLN A 46 8.75 -5.75 -11.03
CA GLN A 46 7.56 -5.03 -11.50
C GLN A 46 6.26 -5.78 -11.18
N ASN A 47 6.25 -7.11 -11.36
CA ASN A 47 5.08 -7.93 -11.01
C ASN A 47 4.77 -7.85 -9.51
N TYR A 48 5.81 -7.79 -8.66
CA TYR A 48 5.63 -7.63 -7.23
C TYR A 48 5.09 -6.23 -6.86
N VAL A 49 5.63 -5.16 -7.45
CA VAL A 49 5.12 -3.78 -7.26
C VAL A 49 3.65 -3.69 -7.63
N ASN A 50 3.28 -4.21 -8.80
CA ASN A 50 1.89 -4.23 -9.27
C ASN A 50 0.97 -5.05 -8.32
N TRP A 51 1.46 -6.19 -7.82
CA TRP A 51 0.72 -6.98 -6.85
C TRP A 51 0.55 -6.27 -5.51
N ALA A 52 1.61 -5.65 -4.97
CA ALA A 52 1.59 -4.95 -3.70
C ALA A 52 0.66 -3.74 -3.74
N ALA A 53 0.74 -2.95 -4.81
CA ALA A 53 -0.14 -1.81 -5.08
C ALA A 53 -1.61 -2.23 -5.13
N LYS A 54 -1.94 -3.23 -5.97
CA LYS A 54 -3.30 -3.75 -6.09
C LYS A 54 -3.84 -4.27 -4.75
N MET A 55 -3.05 -5.07 -4.05
CA MET A 55 -3.42 -5.65 -2.76
C MET A 55 -3.70 -4.57 -1.71
N ALA A 56 -2.92 -3.48 -1.67
CA ALA A 56 -3.15 -2.36 -0.77
C ALA A 56 -4.44 -1.60 -1.09
N VAL A 57 -4.67 -1.27 -2.37
CA VAL A 57 -5.87 -0.55 -2.82
C VAL A 57 -7.15 -1.35 -2.54
N GLU A 58 -7.13 -2.67 -2.80
CA GLU A 58 -8.29 -3.55 -2.55
C GLU A 58 -8.67 -3.67 -1.06
N MET A 59 -7.79 -3.28 -0.13
CA MET A 59 -8.14 -3.21 1.29
C MET A 59 -9.16 -2.11 1.62
N GLY A 60 -9.37 -1.13 0.73
CA GLY A 60 -10.43 -0.13 0.86
C GLY A 60 -10.36 0.67 2.16
N THR A 61 -9.21 1.28 2.46
CA THR A 61 -9.00 2.16 3.62
C THR A 61 -9.82 3.45 3.53
N GLY A 62 -10.20 3.86 2.32
CA GLY A 62 -10.91 5.11 2.06
C GLY A 62 -10.00 6.36 2.11
N VAL A 63 -8.70 6.17 2.30
CA VAL A 63 -7.66 7.21 2.24
C VAL A 63 -6.56 6.79 1.25
N PRO A 64 -5.76 7.72 0.70
CA PRO A 64 -4.71 7.40 -0.25
C PRO A 64 -3.70 6.37 0.27
N TRP A 65 -3.23 5.52 -0.63
CA TRP A 65 -1.97 4.81 -0.44
C TRP A 65 -0.81 5.66 -0.95
N ILE A 66 0.42 5.25 -0.68
CA ILE A 66 1.63 5.81 -1.30
C ILE A 66 2.69 4.70 -1.42
N MET A 67 3.63 4.87 -2.35
CA MET A 67 4.87 4.09 -2.45
C MET A 67 6.05 5.06 -2.62
N CYS A 68 6.98 5.07 -1.66
CA CYS A 68 8.12 5.99 -1.70
C CYS A 68 9.28 5.44 -2.56
N LYS A 69 9.94 6.33 -3.32
CA LYS A 69 10.98 6.00 -4.32
C LYS A 69 10.55 4.89 -5.30
N GLU A 70 9.29 4.92 -5.70
CA GLU A 70 8.72 4.06 -6.73
C GLU A 70 8.22 4.95 -7.88
N ASP A 71 9.11 5.26 -8.84
CA ASP A 71 8.81 6.19 -9.94
C ASP A 71 7.64 5.69 -10.82
N ASP A 72 7.49 4.36 -10.90
CA ASP A 72 6.47 3.66 -11.69
C ASP A 72 5.38 3.05 -10.80
N ALA A 73 5.04 3.74 -9.69
CA ALA A 73 3.95 3.34 -8.80
C ALA A 73 2.63 3.23 -9.58
N PRO A 74 1.88 2.11 -9.50
CA PRO A 74 0.64 1.96 -10.25
C PRO A 74 -0.51 2.77 -9.66
N ASP A 75 -1.24 3.51 -10.49
CA ASP A 75 -2.52 4.11 -10.09
C ASP A 75 -3.50 3.02 -9.57
N PRO A 76 -4.33 3.31 -8.56
CA PRO A 76 -4.51 4.58 -7.87
C PRO A 76 -3.73 4.68 -6.55
N VAL A 77 -2.57 4.01 -6.45
CA VAL A 77 -1.69 4.18 -5.28
C VAL A 77 -1.15 5.60 -5.23
#